data_AF-A0A1Q9S9D8-F1
#
_entry.id   AF-A0A1Q9S9D8-F1
#
_cell.length_a   1.000
_cell.length_b   1.000
_cell.length_c   1.000
_cell.angle_alpha   90.00
_cell.angle_beta   90.00
_cell.angle_gamma   90.00
#
_symmetry.space_group_name_H-M   'P 1'
#
loop_
_entity.id
_entity.type
_entity.pdbx_description
1 polymer ?
#
loop_
_entity_poly.entity_id
_entity_poly.type
_entity_poly.pdbx_seq_one_letter_code
_entity_poly.pdbx_strand_id
1 'polypeptide(L)'
;MLDRHPDADAMVFASDVFSSGALLACTRRGIPVPDRLAITGFGDSDIAAHLVPSLTTVAVPTKKIGALAGSLLLERMQRRPVTEKVRDVGFRLVPRESS
;
A
#
# COMPACT_ATOMS: atom_id res chain seq x y z
N MET A 1 13.50 -3.97 14.61
CA MET A 1 13.40 -2.63 13.95
C MET A 1 13.22 -1.58 15.02
N LEU A 2 12.10 -1.55 15.74
CA LEU A 2 11.87 -0.70 16.91
C LEU A 2 12.96 -0.79 17.99
N ASP A 3 13.51 -1.98 18.26
CA ASP A 3 14.58 -2.10 19.27
C ASP A 3 15.91 -1.47 18.80
N ARG A 4 16.09 -1.32 17.47
CA ARG A 4 17.27 -0.70 16.86
C ARG A 4 17.07 0.80 16.63
N HIS A 5 15.83 1.22 16.44
CA HIS A 5 15.40 2.60 16.19
C HIS A 5 14.23 2.94 17.12
N PRO A 6 14.49 3.07 18.43
CA PRO A 6 13.46 3.27 19.42
C PRO A 6 12.78 4.63 19.29
N ASP A 7 13.39 5.59 18.62
CA ASP A 7 12.91 6.96 18.38
C ASP A 7 12.02 7.10 17.13
N ALA A 8 11.88 6.05 16.32
CA ALA A 8 11.00 6.08 15.15
C ALA A 8 9.54 6.38 15.54
N ASP A 9 8.91 7.28 14.81
CA ASP A 9 7.52 7.72 14.95
C ASP A 9 6.61 7.22 13.82
N ALA A 10 7.18 6.68 12.74
CA ALA A 10 6.44 6.09 11.63
C ALA A 10 7.12 4.86 11.01
N MET A 11 6.32 3.94 10.47
CA MET A 11 6.75 2.83 9.62
C MET A 11 5.92 2.75 8.34
N VAL A 12 6.60 2.83 7.20
CA VAL A 12 5.99 2.73 5.87
C VAL A 12 6.27 1.35 5.26
N PHE A 13 5.21 0.63 4.91
CA PHE A 13 5.29 -0.69 4.31
C PHE A 13 4.93 -0.67 2.83
N ALA A 14 5.65 -1.46 2.03
CA ALA A 14 5.39 -1.63 0.60
C ALA A 14 4.21 -2.57 0.30
N SER A 15 3.53 -3.09 1.33
CA SER A 15 2.36 -3.96 1.19
C SER A 15 1.52 -3.89 2.45
N ASP A 16 0.22 -3.78 2.26
CA ASP A 16 -0.76 -3.82 3.33
C ASP A 16 -0.63 -5.08 4.21
N VAL A 17 -0.28 -6.23 3.61
CA VAL A 17 -0.13 -7.50 4.33
C VAL A 17 0.98 -7.42 5.38
N PHE A 18 2.10 -6.77 5.05
CA PHE A 18 3.20 -6.62 6.00
C PHE A 18 2.88 -5.58 7.08
N SER A 19 2.23 -4.47 6.73
CA SER A 19 1.75 -3.50 7.72
C SER A 19 0.71 -4.10 8.67
N SER A 20 -0.18 -5.00 8.20
CA SER A 20 -1.11 -5.72 9.07
C SER A 20 -0.36 -6.51 10.14
N GLY A 21 0.70 -7.23 9.74
CA GLY A 21 1.56 -7.96 10.68
C GLY A 21 2.25 -7.05 11.69
N ALA A 22 2.73 -5.89 11.26
CA ALA A 22 3.35 -4.91 12.13
C ALA A 22 2.36 -4.28 13.12
N LEU A 23 1.16 -3.95 12.66
CA LEU A 23 0.09 -3.40 13.48
C LEU A 23 -0.35 -4.42 14.55
N LEU A 24 -0.55 -5.69 14.17
CA LEU A 24 -0.82 -6.78 15.12
C LEU A 24 0.33 -6.97 16.13
N ALA A 25 1.59 -6.84 15.71
CA ALA A 25 2.73 -6.93 16.61
C ALA A 25 2.77 -5.74 17.59
N CYS A 26 2.44 -4.53 17.13
CA CYS A 26 2.31 -3.35 17.99
C CYS A 26 1.21 -3.54 19.03
N THR A 27 0.03 -4.02 18.62
CA THR A 27 -1.06 -4.36 19.54
C THR A 27 -0.61 -5.36 20.62
N ARG A 28 0.08 -6.44 20.23
CA ARG A 28 0.59 -7.45 21.19
C ARG A 28 1.64 -6.91 22.16
N ARG A 29 2.42 -5.90 21.73
CA ARG A 29 3.45 -5.25 22.53
C ARG A 29 2.92 -4.04 23.32
N GLY A 30 1.65 -3.69 23.16
CA GLY A 30 1.06 -2.50 23.77
C GLY A 30 1.64 -1.18 23.23
N ILE A 31 2.14 -1.18 21.99
CA ILE A 31 2.65 0.04 21.33
C ILE A 31 1.45 0.79 20.73
N PRO A 32 1.18 2.04 21.15
CA PRO A 32 0.06 2.83 20.63
C PRO A 32 0.24 3.20 19.15
N VAL A 33 -0.75 2.89 18.34
CA VAL A 33 -0.85 3.32 16.93
C VAL A 33 -2.14 4.13 16.81
N PRO A 34 -2.12 5.37 16.27
CA PRO A 34 -0.98 6.05 15.66
C PRO A 34 -0.10 6.82 16.66
N ASP A 35 -0.59 7.07 17.88
CA ASP A 35 -0.04 8.08 18.80
C ASP A 35 1.46 7.97 19.08
N ARG A 36 1.98 6.73 19.18
CA ARG A 36 3.40 6.49 19.39
C ARG A 36 4.12 6.11 18.10
N LEU A 37 3.46 5.38 17.21
CA LEU A 37 4.04 4.88 15.98
C LEU A 37 2.96 4.83 14.90
N ALA A 38 3.03 5.74 13.94
CA ALA A 38 2.19 5.68 12.74
C ALA A 38 2.60 4.49 11.86
N ILE A 39 1.63 3.81 11.26
CA ILE A 39 1.87 2.69 10.35
C ILE A 39 1.11 2.94 9.06
N THR A 40 1.79 2.85 7.92
CA THR A 40 1.15 2.96 6.61
C THR A 40 1.46 1.77 5.72
N GLY A 41 0.51 1.40 4.87
CA GLY A 41 0.62 0.33 3.88
C GLY A 41 0.70 0.81 2.43
N PHE A 42 0.56 -0.15 1.52
CA PHE A 42 0.49 0.06 0.08
C PHE A 42 -0.37 -1.04 -0.56
N GLY A 43 -1.33 -0.64 -1.39
CA GLY A 43 -2.17 -1.52 -2.18
C GLY A 43 -3.67 -1.32 -1.97
N ASP A 44 -4.09 -0.79 -0.83
CA ASP A 44 -5.51 -0.67 -0.42
C ASP A 44 -6.30 -1.98 -0.55
N SER A 45 -5.70 -3.06 -0.05
CA SER A 45 -6.31 -4.37 0.08
C SER A 45 -7.50 -4.33 1.04
N ASP A 46 -8.44 -5.27 0.88
CA ASP A 46 -9.67 -5.30 1.68
C ASP A 46 -9.40 -5.32 3.20
N ILE A 47 -8.30 -5.95 3.65
CA ILE A 47 -7.95 -6.00 5.08
C ILE A 47 -7.62 -4.62 5.65
N ALA A 48 -7.12 -3.67 4.84
CA ALA A 48 -6.68 -2.36 5.32
C ALA A 48 -7.80 -1.59 6.02
N ALA A 49 -9.04 -1.70 5.53
CA ALA A 49 -10.21 -1.04 6.14
C ALA A 49 -10.76 -1.76 7.39
N HIS A 50 -10.35 -3.00 7.66
CA HIS A 50 -10.93 -3.86 8.70
C HIS A 50 -9.97 -4.13 9.87
N LEU A 51 -8.76 -3.57 9.83
CA LEU A 51 -7.85 -3.58 10.98
C LEU A 51 -8.32 -2.60 12.06
N VAL A 52 -7.82 -2.79 13.27
CA VAL A 52 -8.05 -1.88 14.41
C VAL A 52 -6.70 -1.48 14.99
N PRO A 53 -6.22 -0.24 14.77
CA PRO A 53 -6.83 0.82 13.94
C PRO A 53 -6.85 0.48 12.44
N SER A 54 -7.77 1.08 11.68
CA SER A 54 -7.82 0.93 10.23
C SER A 54 -6.60 1.56 9.55
N LEU A 55 -6.07 0.89 8.53
CA LEU A 55 -4.74 1.14 7.98
C LEU A 55 -4.75 2.22 6.89
N THR A 56 -4.01 3.30 7.12
CA THR A 56 -3.65 4.28 6.09
C THR A 56 -2.78 3.63 5.02
N THR A 57 -3.09 3.84 3.75
CA THR A 57 -2.40 3.15 2.64
C THR A 57 -2.41 3.95 1.35
N VAL A 58 -1.51 3.62 0.44
CA VAL A 58 -1.54 4.12 -0.95
C VAL A 58 -2.36 3.17 -1.81
N ALA A 59 -3.50 3.64 -2.31
CA ALA A 59 -4.34 2.92 -3.25
C ALA A 59 -3.81 3.06 -4.68
N VAL A 60 -3.53 1.92 -5.31
CA VAL A 60 -3.12 1.84 -6.72
C VAL A 60 -4.28 1.26 -7.54
N PRO A 61 -4.60 1.80 -8.74
CA PRO A 61 -5.73 1.34 -9.54
C PRO A 61 -5.41 0.01 -10.26
N THR A 62 -5.27 -1.08 -9.51
CA THR A 62 -4.84 -2.40 -10.00
C THR A 62 -5.71 -2.93 -11.15
N LYS A 63 -7.04 -2.74 -11.07
CA LYS A 63 -7.97 -3.08 -12.16
C LYS A 63 -7.66 -2.33 -13.45
N LYS A 64 -7.36 -1.03 -13.37
CA LYS A 64 -6.98 -0.19 -14.52
C LYS A 64 -5.64 -0.65 -15.10
N ILE A 65 -4.67 -0.98 -14.25
CA ILE A 65 -3.37 -1.52 -14.67
C ILE A 65 -3.56 -2.83 -15.44
N GLY A 66 -4.33 -3.77 -14.89
CA GLY A 66 -4.59 -5.06 -15.55
C GLY A 66 -5.30 -4.91 -16.90
N ALA A 67 -6.34 -4.08 -16.97
CA ALA A 67 -7.05 -3.79 -18.21
C ALA A 67 -6.11 -3.15 -19.27
N LEU A 68 -5.33 -2.15 -18.86
CA LEU A 68 -4.36 -1.48 -19.73
C LEU A 68 -3.28 -2.46 -20.23
N ALA A 69 -2.73 -3.29 -19.35
CA ALA A 69 -1.73 -4.29 -19.71
C ALA A 69 -2.28 -5.31 -20.72
N GLY A 70 -3.52 -5.77 -20.52
CA GLY A 70 -4.21 -6.65 -21.46
C GLY A 70 -4.41 -6.02 -22.84
N SER A 71 -4.90 -4.77 -22.89
CA SER A 71 -5.05 -4.03 -24.15
C SER A 71 -3.71 -3.85 -24.87
N LEU A 72 -2.66 -3.46 -24.15
CA LEU A 72 -1.31 -3.30 -24.71
C LEU A 72 -0.74 -4.61 -25.26
N LEU A 73 -0.99 -5.73 -24.59
CA LEU A 73 -0.56 -7.05 -25.07
C LEU A 73 -1.25 -7.39 -26.40
N LEU A 74 -2.57 -7.17 -26.50
CA LEU A 74 -3.32 -7.41 -27.73
C LEU A 74 -2.84 -6.52 -28.89
N GLU A 75 -2.58 -5.24 -28.63
CA GLU A 75 -2.00 -4.32 -29.63
C GLU A 75 -0.64 -4.80 -30.13
N ARG A 76 0.21 -5.29 -29.22
CA ARG A 76 1.54 -5.81 -29.55
C ARG A 76 1.46 -7.10 -30.37
N MET A 77 0.50 -7.98 -30.08
CA MET A 77 0.23 -9.18 -30.89
C MET A 77 -0.21 -8.82 -32.32
N GLN A 78 -0.88 -7.69 -32.50
CA GLN A 78 -1.25 -7.13 -33.81
C GLN A 78 -0.10 -6.34 -34.47
N ARG A 79 1.13 -6.41 -33.93
CA ARG A 79 2.31 -5.67 -34.40
C ARG A 79 2.12 -4.16 -34.45
N ARG A 80 1.24 -3.60 -33.61
CA ARG A 80 1.12 -2.15 -33.49
C ARG A 80 2.39 -1.55 -32.85
N PRO A 81 2.86 -0.38 -33.32
CA PRO A 81 4.04 0.26 -32.75
C PRO A 81 3.76 0.74 -31.32
N VAL A 82 4.75 0.58 -30.43
CA VAL A 82 4.68 1.15 -29.08
C VAL A 82 5.12 2.60 -29.14
N THR A 83 4.16 3.51 -29.02
CA THR A 83 4.40 4.96 -29.00
C THR A 83 4.73 5.49 -27.61
N GLU A 84 4.29 4.80 -26.56
CA GLU A 84 4.47 5.21 -25.18
C GLU A 84 4.90 4.00 -24.33
N LYS A 85 6.17 4.00 -23.88
CA LYS A 85 6.75 2.89 -23.11
C LYS A 85 6.41 2.96 -21.61
N VAL A 86 6.10 4.14 -21.10
CA VAL A 86 5.81 4.40 -19.68
C VAL A 86 4.45 5.08 -19.62
N ARG A 87 3.48 4.46 -18.95
CA ARG A 87 2.14 5.01 -18.77
C ARG A 87 1.88 5.24 -17.29
N ASP A 88 1.72 6.50 -16.89
CA ASP A 88 1.29 6.84 -15.54
C ASP A 88 -0.21 6.58 -15.39
N VAL A 89 -0.57 5.76 -14.40
CA VAL A 89 -1.98 5.41 -14.10
C VAL A 89 -2.52 6.16 -12.89
N GLY A 90 -1.67 6.89 -12.18
CA GLY A 90 -1.93 7.58 -10.92
C GLY A 90 -2.01 6.65 -9.71
N PHE A 91 -2.17 7.28 -8.54
CA PHE A 91 -2.43 6.64 -7.25
C PHE A 91 -3.24 7.60 -6.36
N ARG A 92 -3.75 7.13 -5.23
CA ARG A 92 -4.36 7.98 -4.20
C ARG A 92 -3.86 7.56 -2.83
N LEU A 93 -3.59 8.54 -1.96
CA LEU A 93 -3.45 8.27 -0.54
C LEU A 93 -4.84 8.06 0.06
N VAL A 94 -4.97 7.04 0.91
CA VAL A 94 -6.19 6.74 1.67
C VAL A 94 -5.86 6.87 3.15
N PRO A 95 -6.04 8.06 3.75
CA PRO A 95 -5.87 8.28 5.18
C PRO A 95 -6.92 7.51 5.98
N ARG A 96 -6.49 6.85 7.06
CA ARG A 96 -7.32 6.14 8.02
C ARG A 96 -6.78 6.38 9.44
N GLU A 97 -7.13 5.51 10.39
CA GLU A 97 -6.84 5.69 11.82
C GLU A 97 -5.37 5.41 12.19
N SER A 98 -4.60 4.73 11.35
CA SER A 98 -3.23 4.30 11.70
C SER A 98 -2.13 5.34 11.46
N SER A 99 -2.45 6.56 11.00
CA SER A 99 -1.49 7.65 10.81
C SER A 99 -2.12 9.03 10.97
#